data_AF-A0A3N5LDV5-F1
#
_entry.id   AF-A0A3N5LDV5-F1
#
_cell.length_a   1.000
_cell.length_b   1.000
_cell.length_c   1.000
_cell.angle_alpha   90.00
_cell.angle_beta   90.00
_cell.angle_gamma   90.00
#
_symmetry.space_group_name_H-M   'P 1'
#
loop_
_entity.id
_entity.type
_entity.pdbx_description
1 polymer ?
#
loop_
_entity_poly.entity_id
_entity_poly.type
_entity_poly.pdbx_seq_one_letter_code
_entity_poly.pdbx_strand_id
1 'polypeptide(L)'
;MKAAVPMVGIPSFARRWLDLLDECSFSNPAWAEALRSVEPQARQHTAFIQQMDPYEKLKSAAPRALLIMNNDFDSDQPKHYSIQCYRELLPYYASSPENLRLSIFPAAHTVTPDMEAQAVEWFVEKL
;
A
#
# COMPACT_ATOMS: atom_id res chain seq x y z
N MET A 1 19.67 3.48 -3.62
CA MET A 1 18.98 3.02 -2.38
C MET A 1 18.98 1.49 -2.38
N LYS A 2 19.61 0.87 -1.38
CA LYS A 2 19.76 -0.60 -1.25
C LYS A 2 18.59 -1.27 -0.49
N ALA A 3 18.01 -0.56 0.47
CA ALA A 3 16.88 -1.02 1.27
C ALA A 3 15.83 0.11 1.45
N ALA A 4 14.56 -0.24 1.64
CA ALA A 4 13.45 0.69 1.90
C ALA A 4 12.47 0.14 2.94
N VAL A 5 11.83 1.04 3.70
CA VAL A 5 10.87 0.72 4.77
C VAL A 5 9.64 1.65 4.71
N PRO A 6 8.65 1.41 3.83
CA PRO A 6 7.37 2.12 3.92
C PRO A 6 6.62 1.74 5.21
N MET A 7 6.13 2.75 5.93
CA MET A 7 5.42 2.60 7.20
C MET A 7 4.04 3.23 7.14
N VAL A 8 3.02 2.54 7.69
CA VAL A 8 1.69 3.08 7.96
C VAL A 8 1.05 3.75 6.73
N GLY A 9 1.02 3.03 5.61
CA GLY A 9 0.53 3.60 4.35
C GLY A 9 -0.01 2.54 3.39
N ILE A 10 -0.70 3.01 2.35
CA ILE A 10 -1.27 2.17 1.29
C ILE A 10 -0.33 2.14 0.08
N PRO A 11 0.34 1.01 -0.22
CA PRO A 11 1.26 0.91 -1.36
C PRO A 11 0.55 0.63 -2.70
N SER A 12 -0.78 0.65 -2.74
CA SER A 12 -1.62 0.31 -3.90
C SER A 12 -2.71 1.36 -4.10
N PHE A 13 -2.33 2.55 -4.56
CA PHE A 13 -3.24 3.70 -4.64
C PHE A 13 -4.39 3.46 -5.60
N ALA A 14 -4.14 2.86 -6.77
CA ALA A 14 -5.19 2.58 -7.73
C ALA A 14 -6.24 1.65 -7.15
N ARG A 15 -5.81 0.65 -6.35
CA ARG A 15 -6.76 -0.26 -5.70
C ARG A 15 -7.64 0.46 -4.68
N ARG A 16 -7.06 1.26 -3.77
CA ARG A 16 -7.85 2.02 -2.78
C ARG A 16 -8.82 2.99 -3.45
N TRP A 17 -8.39 3.63 -4.54
CA TRP A 17 -9.22 4.55 -5.31
C TRP A 17 -10.42 3.83 -5.95
N LEU A 18 -10.20 2.67 -6.59
CA LEU A 18 -11.30 1.89 -7.15
C LEU A 18 -12.27 1.41 -6.07
N ASP A 19 -11.76 0.92 -4.94
CA ASP A 19 -12.60 0.52 -3.82
C ASP A 19 -13.43 1.72 -3.29
N LEU A 20 -12.88 2.94 -3.28
CA LEU A 20 -13.63 4.17 -2.93
C LEU A 20 -14.76 4.47 -3.93
N LEU A 21 -14.51 4.31 -5.23
CA LEU A 21 -15.55 4.50 -6.25
C LEU A 21 -16.67 3.47 -6.11
N ASP A 22 -16.33 2.22 -5.78
CA ASP A 22 -17.30 1.16 -5.50
C ASP A 22 -18.09 1.48 -4.22
N GLU A 23 -17.42 1.87 -3.14
CA GLU A 23 -18.05 2.32 -1.88
C GLU A 23 -19.09 3.44 -2.16
N CYS A 24 -18.73 4.46 -2.95
CA CYS A 24 -19.65 5.52 -3.35
C CYS A 24 -20.81 5.02 -4.21
N SER A 25 -20.57 4.06 -5.10
CA SER A 25 -21.58 3.51 -6.02
C SER A 25 -22.61 2.63 -5.32
N PHE A 26 -22.21 1.89 -4.28
CA PHE A 26 -23.06 0.89 -3.64
C PHE A 26 -23.64 1.32 -2.29
N SER A 27 -22.98 2.22 -1.56
CA SER A 27 -23.38 2.53 -0.17
C SER A 27 -24.50 3.56 -0.07
N ASN A 28 -24.68 4.43 -1.06
CA ASN A 28 -25.68 5.50 -1.03
C ASN A 28 -26.19 5.87 -2.43
N PRO A 29 -27.51 5.81 -2.71
CA PRO A 29 -28.06 6.15 -4.02
C PRO A 29 -27.76 7.57 -4.51
N ALA A 30 -27.70 8.55 -3.61
CA ALA A 30 -27.38 9.94 -3.97
C ALA A 30 -25.91 10.09 -4.37
N TRP A 31 -24.99 9.36 -3.72
CA TRP A 31 -23.59 9.32 -4.11
C TRP A 31 -23.38 8.61 -5.44
N ALA A 32 -24.11 7.51 -5.65
CA ALA A 32 -24.08 6.79 -6.92
C ALA A 32 -24.53 7.68 -8.09
N GLU A 33 -25.60 8.48 -7.90
CA GLU A 33 -26.06 9.44 -8.91
C GLU A 33 -25.05 10.57 -9.13
N ALA A 34 -24.50 11.14 -8.05
CA ALA A 34 -23.46 12.14 -8.15
C ALA A 34 -22.23 11.62 -8.92
N LEU A 35 -21.78 10.39 -8.62
CA LEU A 35 -20.65 9.77 -9.30
C LEU A 35 -20.92 9.55 -10.80
N ARG A 36 -22.14 9.10 -11.16
CA ARG A 36 -22.56 8.99 -12.58
C ARG A 36 -22.50 10.32 -13.30
N SER A 37 -22.92 11.41 -12.66
CA SER A 37 -22.90 12.75 -13.26
C SER A 37 -21.49 13.31 -13.53
N VAL A 38 -20.46 12.73 -12.89
CA VAL A 38 -19.04 13.14 -13.04
C VAL A 38 -18.15 12.01 -13.59
N GLU A 39 -18.74 11.03 -14.27
CA GLU A 39 -18.03 9.85 -14.78
C GLU A 39 -16.81 10.20 -15.67
N PRO A 40 -16.86 11.19 -16.58
CA PRO A 40 -15.67 11.59 -17.35
C PRO A 40 -14.51 12.06 -16.46
N GLN A 41 -14.79 12.82 -15.41
CA GLN A 41 -13.79 13.30 -14.45
C GLN A 41 -13.26 12.16 -13.59
N ALA A 42 -14.14 11.26 -13.14
CA ALA A 42 -13.74 10.07 -12.39
C ALA A 42 -12.77 9.19 -13.20
N ARG A 43 -12.99 9.02 -14.52
CA ARG A 43 -12.05 8.35 -15.42
C ARG A 43 -10.70 9.06 -15.51
N GLN A 44 -10.69 10.38 -15.65
CA GLN A 44 -9.45 11.17 -15.69
C GLN A 44 -8.64 11.03 -14.39
N HIS A 45 -9.30 11.13 -13.24
CA HIS A 45 -8.64 10.93 -11.94
C HIS A 45 -8.15 9.50 -11.73
N THR A 46 -8.91 8.50 -12.19
CA THR A 46 -8.48 7.10 -12.15
C THR A 46 -7.17 6.91 -12.91
N ALA A 47 -7.09 7.43 -14.15
CA ALA A 47 -5.87 7.34 -14.95
C ALA A 47 -4.69 8.06 -14.28
N PHE A 48 -4.92 9.23 -13.68
CA PHE A 48 -3.89 9.96 -12.94
C PHE A 48 -3.38 9.18 -11.72
N ILE A 49 -4.29 8.59 -10.93
CA ILE A 49 -3.94 7.81 -9.74
C ILE A 49 -3.14 6.56 -10.12
N GLN A 50 -3.53 5.88 -11.21
CA GLN A 50 -2.79 4.74 -11.74
C GLN A 50 -1.34 5.10 -12.13
N GLN A 51 -1.11 6.31 -12.67
CA GLN A 51 0.24 6.77 -13.01
C GLN A 51 1.14 7.01 -11.80
N MET A 52 0.55 7.29 -10.64
CA MET A 52 1.30 7.53 -9.40
C MET A 52 1.27 6.36 -8.42
N ASP A 53 0.69 5.22 -8.81
CA ASP A 53 0.58 4.06 -7.94
C ASP A 53 1.99 3.58 -7.49
N PRO A 54 2.27 3.57 -6.18
CA PRO A 54 3.56 3.10 -5.67
C PRO A 54 3.87 1.65 -6.05
N TYR A 55 2.86 0.81 -6.28
CA TYR A 55 3.02 -0.62 -6.57
C TYR A 55 4.00 -0.88 -7.72
N GLU A 56 3.84 -0.18 -8.85
CA GLU A 56 4.70 -0.42 -10.03
C GLU A 56 6.16 -0.04 -9.75
N LYS A 57 6.39 0.99 -8.93
CA LYS A 57 7.75 1.36 -8.51
C LYS A 57 8.35 0.30 -7.58
N LEU A 58 7.57 -0.21 -6.63
CA LEU A 58 8.02 -1.28 -5.72
C LEU A 58 8.31 -2.57 -6.47
N LYS A 59 7.46 -2.96 -7.41
CA LYS A 59 7.66 -4.11 -8.29
C LYS A 59 8.92 -3.97 -9.15
N SER A 60 9.12 -2.82 -9.80
CA SER A 60 10.34 -2.55 -10.57
C SER A 60 11.61 -2.50 -9.72
N ALA A 61 11.47 -2.29 -8.41
CA ALA A 61 12.57 -2.25 -7.47
C ALA A 61 13.04 -3.63 -7.02
N ALA A 62 12.23 -4.67 -7.21
CA ALA A 62 12.58 -6.03 -6.84
C ALA A 62 13.87 -6.49 -7.55
N PRO A 63 14.75 -7.25 -6.88
CA PRO A 63 14.61 -7.82 -5.54
C PRO A 63 15.33 -6.98 -4.45
N ARG A 64 15.39 -5.65 -4.57
CA ARG A 64 15.99 -4.80 -3.52
C ARG A 64 15.24 -4.94 -2.20
N ALA A 65 15.95 -4.87 -1.09
CA ALA A 65 15.39 -5.07 0.24
C ALA A 65 14.22 -4.11 0.53
N LEU A 66 13.04 -4.67 0.83
CA LEU A 66 11.80 -3.98 1.13
C LEU A 66 11.15 -4.57 2.38
N LEU A 67 10.95 -3.73 3.39
CA LEU A 67 10.19 -4.04 4.59
C LEU A 67 8.93 -3.19 4.65
N ILE A 68 7.77 -3.81 4.45
CA ILE A 68 6.47 -3.15 4.53
C ILE A 68 5.98 -3.23 5.97
N MET A 69 5.67 -2.07 6.58
CA MET A 69 5.10 -2.02 7.93
C MET A 69 3.71 -1.40 7.91
N ASN A 70 2.75 -2.03 8.58
CA ASN A 70 1.42 -1.49 8.77
C ASN A 70 0.90 -1.77 10.18
N ASN A 71 -0.18 -1.10 10.54
CA ASN A 71 -0.85 -1.29 11.81
C ASN A 71 -2.16 -2.08 11.64
N ASP A 72 -2.51 -2.85 12.66
CA ASP A 72 -3.67 -3.75 12.67
C ASP A 72 -4.99 -2.98 12.79
N PHE A 73 -5.02 -1.98 13.67
CA PHE A 73 -6.20 -1.20 14.04
C PHE A 73 -6.23 0.18 13.37
N ASP A 74 -5.43 0.37 12.33
CA ASP A 74 -5.43 1.58 11.52
C ASP A 74 -6.58 1.55 10.51
N SER A 75 -7.64 2.30 10.81
CA SER A 75 -8.78 2.49 9.91
C SER A 75 -8.49 3.42 8.74
N ASP A 76 -7.47 4.28 8.87
CA ASP A 76 -7.15 5.30 7.87
C ASP A 76 -6.27 4.71 6.76
N GLN A 77 -5.40 3.76 7.12
CA GLN A 77 -4.58 2.96 6.22
C GLN A 77 -4.79 1.45 6.47
N PRO A 78 -5.94 0.90 6.04
CA PRO A 78 -6.27 -0.50 6.29
C PRO A 78 -5.18 -1.46 5.79
N LYS A 79 -4.71 -2.34 6.69
CA LYS A 79 -3.61 -3.29 6.42
C LYS A 79 -3.85 -4.21 5.22
N HIS A 80 -5.09 -4.41 4.78
CA HIS A 80 -5.39 -5.33 3.68
C HIS A 80 -4.71 -4.92 2.37
N TYR A 81 -4.56 -3.62 2.11
CA TYR A 81 -3.83 -3.13 0.93
C TYR A 81 -2.34 -3.51 0.97
N SER A 82 -1.71 -3.36 2.13
CA SER A 82 -0.30 -3.75 2.35
C SER A 82 -0.10 -5.27 2.27
N ILE A 83 -1.04 -6.06 2.81
CA ILE A 83 -1.03 -7.53 2.70
C ILE A 83 -1.17 -7.97 1.23
N GLN A 84 -2.08 -7.36 0.49
CA GLN A 84 -2.29 -7.70 -0.92
C GLN A 84 -1.05 -7.34 -1.75
N CYS A 85 -0.52 -6.12 -1.61
CA CYS A 85 0.70 -5.70 -2.28
C CYS A 85 1.88 -6.64 -1.98
N TYR A 86 2.08 -7.01 -0.70
CA TYR A 86 3.10 -8.00 -0.33
C TYR A 86 2.94 -9.32 -1.08
N ARG A 87 1.72 -9.87 -1.16
CA ARG A 87 1.44 -11.12 -1.89
C ARG A 87 1.72 -11.01 -3.38
N GLU A 88 1.37 -9.88 -3.99
CA GLU A 88 1.64 -9.61 -5.39
C GLU A 88 3.13 -9.43 -5.70
N LEU A 89 3.92 -9.00 -4.70
CA LEU A 89 5.37 -8.86 -4.82
C LEU A 89 6.13 -10.19 -4.65
N LEU A 90 5.57 -11.18 -3.94
CA LEU A 90 6.24 -12.47 -3.66
C LEU A 90 6.91 -13.12 -4.88
N PRO A 91 6.28 -13.20 -6.08
CA PRO A 91 6.91 -13.81 -7.25
C PRO A 91 8.17 -13.08 -7.71
N TYR A 92 8.25 -11.76 -7.54
CA TYR A 92 9.39 -10.93 -7.96
C TYR A 92 10.58 -11.06 -7.00
N TYR A 93 10.37 -11.62 -5.81
CA TYR A 93 11.39 -11.86 -4.80
C TYR A 93 11.76 -13.35 -4.69
N ALA A 94 11.30 -14.21 -5.60
CA ALA A 94 11.50 -15.66 -5.49
C ALA A 94 12.98 -16.09 -5.39
N SER A 95 13.91 -15.35 -5.99
CA SER A 95 15.36 -15.62 -5.91
C SER A 95 16.04 -15.06 -4.65
N SER A 96 15.36 -14.19 -3.91
CA SER A 96 15.89 -13.49 -2.72
C SER A 96 14.75 -13.19 -1.73
N PRO A 97 14.03 -14.22 -1.23
CA PRO A 97 12.85 -14.04 -0.41
C PRO A 97 13.14 -13.30 0.90
N GLU A 98 14.36 -13.38 1.42
CA GLU A 98 14.83 -12.65 2.59
C GLU A 98 14.86 -11.13 2.42
N ASN A 99 14.74 -10.63 1.19
CA ASN A 99 14.69 -9.20 0.88
C ASN A 99 13.27 -8.63 0.85
N LEU A 100 12.22 -9.44 1.11
CA LEU A 100 10.86 -8.95 1.24
C LEU A 100 10.29 -9.36 2.60
N ARG A 101 9.85 -8.39 3.39
CA ARG A 101 9.21 -8.64 4.69
C ARG A 101 7.97 -7.78 4.85
N LEU A 102 6.94 -8.34 5.49
CA LEU A 102 5.75 -7.62 5.95
C LEU A 102 5.64 -7.76 7.47
N SER A 103 5.45 -6.64 8.16
CA SER A 103 5.23 -6.60 9.61
C SER A 103 3.94 -5.85 9.92
N ILE A 104 3.08 -6.44 10.76
CA ILE A 104 1.83 -5.84 11.21
C ILE A 104 1.88 -5.64 12.72
N PHE A 105 1.66 -4.41 13.18
CA PHE A 105 1.76 -4.03 14.60
C PHE A 105 0.37 -3.74 15.19
N PRO A 106 0.10 -4.08 16.47
CA PRO A 106 -1.21 -3.89 17.10
C PRO A 106 -1.42 -2.43 17.57
N ALA A 107 -1.42 -1.48 16.63
CA ALA A 107 -1.58 -0.05 16.88
C ALA A 107 -2.66 0.58 15.99
N ALA A 108 -3.04 1.83 16.28
CA ALA A 108 -3.84 2.68 15.40
C ALA A 108 -2.95 3.39 14.36
N HIS A 109 -3.40 4.49 13.72
CA HIS A 109 -2.58 5.26 12.77
C HIS A 109 -1.43 6.03 13.45
N THR A 110 -0.35 5.32 13.77
CA THR A 110 0.85 5.89 14.42
C THR A 110 2.10 5.08 14.13
N VAL A 111 3.27 5.71 14.16
CA VAL A 111 4.55 5.00 14.16
C VAL A 111 4.93 4.72 15.62
N THR A 112 5.22 3.46 15.94
CA THR A 112 5.60 3.05 17.31
C THR A 112 7.11 2.89 17.45
N PRO A 113 7.67 2.95 18.68
CA PRO A 113 9.08 2.65 18.91
C PRO A 113 9.52 1.27 18.41
N ASP A 114 8.65 0.26 18.46
CA ASP A 114 8.95 -1.08 17.96
C ASP A 114 9.11 -1.10 16.43
N MET A 115 8.33 -0.29 15.72
CA MET A 115 8.47 -0.12 14.26
C MET A 115 9.80 0.54 13.92
N GLU A 116 10.17 1.60 14.65
CA GLU A 116 11.45 2.28 14.46
C GLU A 116 12.63 1.35 14.73
N ALA A 117 12.59 0.58 15.82
CA ALA A 117 13.61 -0.40 16.15
C ALA A 117 13.77 -1.45 15.04
N GLN A 118 12.65 -2.02 14.55
CA GLN A 118 12.69 -3.00 13.47
C GLN A 118 13.20 -2.39 12.15
N ALA A 119 12.91 -1.12 11.87
CA ALA A 119 13.42 -0.45 10.68
C ALA A 119 14.94 -0.27 10.75
N VAL A 120 15.47 0.11 11.91
CA VAL A 120 16.92 0.20 12.15
C VAL A 120 17.56 -1.17 11.95
N GLU A 121 17.01 -2.23 12.54
CA GLU A 121 17.49 -3.61 12.35
C GLU A 121 17.51 -4.01 10.87
N TRP A 122 16.45 -3.69 10.13
CA TRP A 122 16.38 -3.96 8.70
C TRP A 122 17.48 -3.26 7.91
N PHE A 123 17.72 -1.99 8.20
CA PHE A 123 18.80 -1.25 7.54
C PHE A 123 20.18 -1.82 7.90
N VAL A 124 20.41 -2.20 9.16
CA VAL A 124 21.66 -2.85 9.59
C VAL A 124 21.87 -4.19 8.87
N GLU A 125 20.81 -4.96 8.65
CA GLU A 125 20.87 -6.25 7.95
C GLU A 125 21.12 -6.09 6.43
N LYS A 126 20.61 -5.01 5.81
CA LYS A 126 20.50 -4.91 4.34
C LYS A 126 21.34 -3.82 3.67
N LEU A 127 22.03 -2.95 4.42
CA LEU A 127 22.92 -1.90 3.88
C LEU A 127 24.37 -2.37 3.72
#